data_AF-A0A8S3URI1-F1
#
_entry.id   AF-A0A8S3URI1-F1
#
_cell.length_a   1.000
_cell.length_b   1.000
_cell.length_c   1.000
_cell.angle_alpha   90.00
_cell.angle_beta   90.00
_cell.angle_gamma   90.00
#
_symmetry.space_group_name_H-M   'P 1'
#
loop_
_entity.id
_entity.type
_entity.pdbx_description
1 polymer ?
#
loop_
_entity_poly.entity_id
_entity_poly.type
_entity_poly.pdbx_seq_one_letter_code
_entity_poly.pdbx_strand_id
1 'polypeptide(L)'
;MKSKVLSRWLHNRSGGFIRHLQLLLSYQSKKLRSISLHNITQISNYAANTVPLSSVYGNKYQYKQYKQCVSFLLQSTHHDAVSGWLMLASLFYKMKTYSKALNVLSYSLGKCTSEKIVPFATLSSSQRELFRLPMLKKLGIIRSLRILYLSDIKFNESNLIPDELYIGGNNLPKMIPAVVYAYFLKFLCQYHLHNISNYRKSLTDLQLIIEREYLIFGDHLTAFSYHCLGVALLIVGEYEAARKVFIRSLEICPSPLLNSSHKRLSMMESV
;
A
#
# COMPACT_ATOMS: atom_id res chain seq x y z
N MET A 1 2.30 -22.94 24.05
CA MET A 1 3.23 -22.15 24.91
C MET A 1 4.36 -21.43 24.17
N LYS A 2 4.87 -21.91 23.02
CA LYS A 2 6.00 -21.27 22.29
C LYS A 2 5.70 -19.88 21.67
N SER A 3 4.46 -19.61 21.22
CA SER A 3 4.07 -18.32 20.62
C SER A 3 4.08 -17.12 21.59
N LYS A 4 3.70 -17.33 22.87
CA LYS A 4 3.70 -16.27 23.90
C LYS A 4 5.11 -15.87 24.35
N VAL A 5 6.09 -16.76 24.23
CA VAL A 5 7.50 -16.48 24.58
C VAL A 5 8.17 -15.71 23.44
N LEU A 6 7.91 -16.09 22.19
CA LEU A 6 8.42 -15.39 21.01
C LEU A 6 7.88 -13.95 20.92
N SER A 7 6.59 -13.75 21.20
CA SER A 7 5.98 -12.41 21.20
C SER A 7 6.48 -11.53 22.35
N ARG A 8 6.70 -12.08 23.55
CA ARG A 8 7.36 -11.35 24.67
C ARG A 8 8.81 -11.00 24.36
N TRP A 9 9.54 -11.89 23.67
CA TRP A 9 10.93 -11.67 23.29
C TRP A 9 11.07 -10.56 22.23
N LEU A 10 10.18 -10.55 21.23
CA LEU A 10 10.10 -9.47 20.22
C LEU A 10 9.64 -8.12 20.82
N HIS A 11 8.84 -8.14 21.90
CA HIS A 11 8.28 -6.92 22.51
C HIS A 11 9.28 -6.06 23.29
N ASN A 12 10.24 -6.68 23.99
CA ASN A 12 11.15 -5.94 24.88
C ASN A 12 12.44 -5.46 24.18
N ARG A 13 12.80 -6.00 23.01
CA ARG A 13 14.04 -5.63 22.30
C ARG A 13 13.86 -4.73 21.08
N SER A 14 12.68 -4.66 20.46
CA SER A 14 12.50 -3.91 19.21
C SER A 14 12.81 -2.41 19.35
N GLY A 15 12.36 -1.76 20.43
CA GLY A 15 12.64 -0.34 20.68
C GLY A 15 14.11 -0.04 20.97
N GLY A 16 14.81 -0.93 21.70
CA GLY A 16 16.24 -0.79 21.99
C GLY A 16 17.11 -1.08 20.77
N PHE A 17 16.73 -2.10 19.98
CA PHE A 17 17.42 -2.48 18.75
C PHE A 17 17.34 -1.39 17.68
N ILE A 18 16.18 -0.75 17.50
CA ILE A 18 16.02 0.36 16.54
C ILE A 18 16.87 1.57 16.96
N ARG A 19 16.89 1.93 18.25
CA ARG A 19 17.76 3.02 18.76
C ARG A 19 19.25 2.70 18.58
N HIS A 20 19.63 1.45 18.83
CA HIS A 20 21.03 1.03 18.68
C HIS A 20 21.46 1.03 17.21
N LEU A 21 20.56 0.60 16.30
CA LEU A 21 20.76 0.74 14.86
C LEU A 21 20.91 2.21 14.48
N GLN A 22 20.02 3.10 14.92
CA GLN A 22 20.08 4.55 14.61
C GLN A 22 21.42 5.18 15.03
N LEU A 23 21.97 4.79 16.18
CA LEU A 23 23.31 5.23 16.62
C LEU A 23 24.44 4.66 15.74
N LEU A 24 24.33 3.43 15.25
CA LEU A 24 25.28 2.89 14.29
C LEU A 24 25.18 3.62 12.94
N LEU A 25 24.02 4.18 12.58
CA LEU A 25 23.80 4.87 11.31
C LEU A 25 24.42 6.27 11.24
N SER A 26 24.69 6.91 12.39
CA SER A 26 25.36 8.21 12.41
C SER A 26 26.83 8.11 11.99
N TYR A 27 27.42 6.91 12.04
CA TYR A 27 28.82 6.65 11.70
C TYR A 27 29.03 6.04 10.31
N GLN A 28 27.96 5.77 9.56
CA GLN A 28 28.03 5.05 8.29
C GLN A 28 28.10 5.97 7.08
N SER A 29 28.72 5.46 6.01
CA SER A 29 28.69 6.12 4.70
C SER A 29 27.24 6.33 4.23
N LYS A 30 26.98 7.38 3.42
CA LYS A 30 25.62 7.73 2.94
C LYS A 30 24.87 6.52 2.35
N LYS A 31 25.58 5.60 1.68
CA LYS A 31 25.04 4.38 1.07
C LYS A 31 24.63 3.32 2.10
N LEU A 32 25.42 3.11 3.14
CA LEU A 32 25.08 2.16 4.23
C LEU A 32 23.92 2.69 5.09
N ARG A 33 23.86 4.01 5.29
CA ARG A 33 22.74 4.68 5.95
C ARG A 33 21.43 4.48 5.19
N SER A 34 21.40 4.56 3.87
CA SER A 34 20.15 4.30 3.12
C SER A 34 19.69 2.85 3.19
N ILE A 35 20.61 1.87 3.15
CA ILE A 35 20.26 0.44 3.22
C ILE A 35 19.67 0.09 4.59
N SER A 36 20.30 0.57 5.65
CA SER A 36 19.83 0.36 7.01
C SER A 36 18.49 1.04 7.29
N LEU A 37 18.28 2.27 6.80
CA LEU A 37 16.99 2.93 6.88
C LEU A 37 15.89 2.13 6.16
N HIS A 38 16.18 1.60 4.97
CA HIS A 38 15.26 0.71 4.26
C HIS A 38 14.92 -0.54 5.09
N ASN A 39 15.92 -1.18 5.69
CA ASN A 39 15.70 -2.36 6.54
C ASN A 39 14.88 -2.01 7.79
N ILE A 40 15.13 -0.86 8.43
CA ILE A 40 14.33 -0.38 9.57
C ILE A 40 12.87 -0.20 9.15
N THR A 41 12.61 0.39 7.97
CA THR A 41 11.25 0.51 7.43
C THR A 41 10.61 -0.86 7.21
N GLN A 42 11.29 -1.79 6.55
CA GLN A 42 10.74 -3.12 6.28
C GLN A 42 10.42 -3.88 7.59
N ILE A 43 11.31 -3.81 8.58
CA ILE A 43 11.11 -4.41 9.90
C ILE A 43 9.91 -3.76 10.61
N SER A 44 9.83 -2.43 10.57
CA SER A 44 8.76 -1.67 11.23
C SER A 44 7.40 -1.93 10.58
N ASN A 45 7.35 -2.01 9.24
CA ASN A 45 6.16 -2.39 8.49
C ASN A 45 5.73 -3.82 8.80
N TYR A 46 6.67 -4.77 8.81
CA TYR A 46 6.40 -6.15 9.20
C TYR A 46 5.87 -6.25 10.64
N ALA A 47 6.51 -5.55 11.58
CA ALA A 47 6.07 -5.50 12.96
C ALA A 47 4.64 -4.95 13.08
N ALA A 48 4.32 -3.86 12.38
CA ALA A 48 2.98 -3.28 12.36
C ALA A 48 1.92 -4.24 11.79
N ASN A 49 2.24 -4.95 10.70
CA ASN A 49 1.34 -5.92 10.06
C ASN A 49 0.98 -7.11 10.97
N THR A 50 1.91 -7.50 11.87
CA THR A 50 1.71 -8.64 12.78
C THR A 50 0.95 -8.29 14.06
N VAL A 51 0.68 -7.01 14.32
CA VAL A 51 -0.12 -6.61 15.49
C VAL A 51 -1.58 -6.98 15.25
N PRO A 52 -2.20 -7.82 16.10
CA PRO A 52 -3.61 -8.15 15.97
C PRO A 52 -4.48 -6.92 16.27
N LEU A 53 -5.18 -6.41 15.26
CA LEU A 53 -6.14 -5.32 15.38
C LEU A 53 -7.54 -5.91 15.50
N SER A 54 -7.83 -6.59 16.61
CA SER A 54 -9.18 -7.12 16.86
C SER A 54 -10.17 -5.97 17.16
N SER A 55 -11.35 -6.00 16.55
CA SER A 55 -12.41 -5.01 16.71
C SER A 55 -13.18 -5.18 18.03
N VAL A 56 -12.60 -4.77 19.16
CA VAL A 56 -13.36 -4.59 20.40
C VAL A 56 -12.85 -3.34 21.11
N TYR A 57 -13.70 -2.35 21.32
CA TYR A 57 -13.38 -1.19 22.14
C TYR A 57 -13.37 -1.60 23.62
N GLY A 58 -12.30 -1.27 24.35
CA GLY A 58 -12.33 -1.28 25.82
C GLY A 58 -11.18 -1.99 26.55
N ASN A 59 -10.25 -2.68 25.88
CA ASN A 59 -9.15 -3.34 26.59
C ASN A 59 -7.88 -2.47 26.63
N LYS A 60 -7.38 -2.17 27.84
CA LYS A 60 -6.07 -1.51 28.07
C LYS A 60 -4.93 -2.17 27.28
N TYR A 61 -5.00 -3.49 27.07
CA TYR A 61 -4.05 -4.25 26.26
C TYR A 61 -4.09 -3.87 24.77
N GLN A 62 -5.28 -3.74 24.18
CA GLN A 62 -5.43 -3.36 22.77
C GLN A 62 -4.97 -1.93 22.53
N TYR A 63 -5.25 -1.00 23.45
CA TYR A 63 -4.73 0.36 23.36
C TYR A 63 -3.19 0.40 23.38
N LYS A 64 -2.55 -0.47 24.18
CA LYS A 64 -1.09 -0.64 24.19
C LYS A 64 -0.58 -1.17 22.84
N GLN A 65 -1.22 -2.20 22.29
CA GLN A 65 -0.88 -2.75 20.97
C GLN A 65 -1.05 -1.72 19.85
N TYR A 66 -2.13 -0.95 19.87
CA TYR A 66 -2.37 0.15 18.95
C TYR A 66 -1.26 1.21 19.03
N LYS A 67 -0.93 1.68 20.24
CA LYS A 67 0.17 2.64 20.44
C LYS A 67 1.49 2.12 19.90
N GLN A 68 1.77 0.83 20.08
CA GLN A 68 2.96 0.19 19.53
C GLN A 68 2.92 0.15 18.00
N CYS A 69 1.81 -0.26 17.39
CA CYS A 69 1.64 -0.26 15.93
C CYS A 69 1.85 1.14 15.34
N VAL A 70 1.19 2.16 15.91
CA VAL A 70 1.37 3.56 15.50
C VAL A 70 2.85 3.98 15.65
N SER A 71 3.51 3.61 16.75
CA SER A 71 4.92 3.98 16.96
C SER A 71 5.86 3.36 15.91
N PHE A 72 5.62 2.10 15.52
CA PHE A 72 6.39 1.45 14.46
C PHE A 72 6.13 2.11 13.11
N LEU A 73 4.87 2.39 12.77
CA LEU A 73 4.52 3.03 11.51
C LEU A 73 5.06 4.46 11.42
N LEU A 74 5.00 5.24 12.50
CA LEU A 74 5.62 6.57 12.56
C LEU A 74 7.13 6.50 12.32
N GLN A 75 7.82 5.52 12.89
CA GLN A 75 9.25 5.30 12.59
C GLN A 75 9.48 4.99 11.10
N SER A 76 8.65 4.15 10.49
CA SER A 76 8.69 3.91 9.04
C SER A 76 8.51 5.20 8.24
N THR A 77 7.59 6.08 8.65
CA THR A 77 7.30 7.33 7.91
C THR A 77 8.46 8.32 7.84
N HIS A 78 9.43 8.24 8.78
CA HIS A 78 10.64 9.06 8.75
C HIS A 78 11.67 8.60 7.73
N HIS A 79 11.59 7.33 7.32
CA HIS A 79 12.65 6.65 6.58
C HIS A 79 12.19 6.15 5.20
N ASP A 80 10.89 6.14 4.97
CA ASP A 80 10.27 5.78 3.71
C ASP A 80 9.35 6.88 3.20
N ALA A 81 9.44 7.12 1.90
CA ALA A 81 8.69 8.18 1.25
C ALA A 81 7.20 7.87 1.17
N VAL A 82 6.82 6.58 1.07
CA VAL A 82 5.45 6.23 0.66
C VAL A 82 4.84 5.06 1.43
N SER A 83 5.47 3.88 1.48
CA SER A 83 4.81 2.69 2.06
C SER A 83 4.49 2.86 3.55
N GLY A 84 5.39 3.45 4.33
CA GLY A 84 5.15 3.75 5.76
C GLY A 84 3.94 4.68 5.98
N TRP A 85 3.81 5.72 5.14
CA TRP A 85 2.67 6.63 5.21
C TRP A 85 1.36 5.96 4.80
N LEU A 86 1.39 5.12 3.76
CA LEU A 86 0.20 4.39 3.31
C LEU A 86 -0.24 3.32 4.30
N MET A 87 0.69 2.65 4.98
CA MET A 87 0.36 1.75 6.08
C MET A 87 -0.25 2.50 7.27
N LEU A 88 0.27 3.69 7.60
CA LEU A 88 -0.33 4.54 8.63
C LEU A 88 -1.74 5.01 8.25
N ALA A 89 -1.96 5.40 7.00
CA ALA A 89 -3.29 5.73 6.49
C ALA A 89 -4.24 4.52 6.57
N SER A 90 -3.74 3.33 6.23
CA SER A 90 -4.51 2.07 6.28
C SER A 90 -4.91 1.72 7.71
N LEU A 91 -4.02 1.96 8.68
CA LEU A 91 -4.35 1.83 10.11
C LEU A 91 -5.49 2.79 10.49
N PHE A 92 -5.39 4.06 10.12
CA PHE A 92 -6.46 5.03 10.42
C PHE A 92 -7.78 4.68 9.73
N TYR A 93 -7.73 4.12 8.53
CA TYR A 93 -8.89 3.59 7.82
C TYR A 93 -9.55 2.45 8.60
N LYS A 94 -8.78 1.44 9.02
CA LYS A 94 -9.29 0.32 9.83
C LYS A 94 -9.89 0.75 11.16
N MET A 95 -9.36 1.82 11.74
CA MET A 95 -9.91 2.44 12.95
C MET A 95 -11.14 3.32 12.69
N LYS A 96 -11.66 3.36 11.45
CA LYS A 96 -12.79 4.21 11.03
C LYS A 96 -12.56 5.71 11.26
N THR A 97 -11.31 6.14 11.32
CA THR A 97 -10.91 7.55 11.47
C THR A 97 -10.57 8.14 10.10
N TYR A 98 -11.54 8.11 9.18
CA TYR A 98 -11.34 8.40 7.76
C TYR A 98 -10.74 9.79 7.48
N SER A 99 -11.12 10.82 8.25
CA SER A 99 -10.53 12.17 8.11
C SER A 99 -9.02 12.19 8.42
N LYS A 100 -8.57 11.41 9.41
CA LYS A 100 -7.14 11.28 9.72
C LYS A 100 -6.41 10.52 8.62
N ALA A 101 -7.01 9.45 8.10
CA ALA A 101 -6.48 8.71 6.97
C ALA A 101 -6.31 9.63 5.74
N LEU A 102 -7.31 10.47 5.44
CA LEU A 102 -7.25 11.44 4.34
C LEU A 102 -6.18 12.51 4.52
N ASN A 103 -5.95 12.99 5.75
CA ASN A 103 -4.87 13.94 6.03
C ASN A 103 -3.51 13.30 5.78
N VAL A 104 -3.32 12.05 6.23
CA VAL A 104 -2.10 11.28 5.96
C VAL A 104 -1.94 11.03 4.47
N LEU A 105 -3.01 10.67 3.75
CA LEU A 105 -2.98 10.43 2.30
C LEU A 105 -2.68 11.68 1.49
N SER A 106 -3.26 12.83 1.87
CA SER A 106 -2.97 14.11 1.22
C SER A 106 -1.49 14.47 1.40
N TYR A 107 -0.97 14.29 2.61
CA TYR A 107 0.45 14.47 2.88
C TYR A 107 1.31 13.49 2.09
N SER A 108 0.95 12.19 2.07
CA SER A 108 1.73 11.17 1.37
C SER A 108 1.73 11.42 -0.13
N LEU A 109 0.59 11.71 -0.76
CA LEU A 109 0.50 12.04 -2.17
C LEU A 109 1.26 13.33 -2.52
N GLY A 110 1.21 14.33 -1.63
CA GLY A 110 2.01 15.55 -1.77
C GLY A 110 3.51 15.30 -1.65
N LYS A 111 3.94 14.36 -0.79
CA LYS A 111 5.35 13.95 -0.61
C LYS A 111 5.81 12.85 -1.56
N CYS A 112 4.89 12.17 -2.25
CA CYS A 112 5.16 11.32 -3.41
C CYS A 112 5.62 12.15 -4.61
N THR A 113 5.59 13.50 -4.52
CA THR A 113 6.31 14.36 -5.45
C THR A 113 7.83 14.26 -5.21
N SER A 114 8.58 14.64 -6.24
CA SER A 114 9.84 14.01 -6.64
C SER A 114 11.02 13.99 -5.63
N GLU A 115 10.93 14.54 -4.43
CA GLU A 115 12.12 14.84 -3.62
C GLU A 115 12.57 13.75 -2.65
N LYS A 116 11.81 12.66 -2.44
CA LYS A 116 12.12 11.69 -1.35
C LYS A 116 12.29 10.23 -1.73
N ILE A 117 12.38 9.88 -3.02
CA ILE A 117 12.45 8.46 -3.41
C ILE A 117 13.89 7.95 -3.38
N VAL A 118 14.12 6.91 -2.57
CA VAL A 118 15.43 6.28 -2.31
C VAL A 118 15.86 5.42 -3.51
N PRO A 119 17.13 5.46 -3.95
CA PRO A 119 17.57 4.78 -5.16
C PRO A 119 18.29 3.45 -4.85
N PHE A 120 17.59 2.33 -4.64
CA PHE A 120 18.27 1.03 -4.56
C PHE A 120 17.41 -0.14 -5.04
N ALA A 121 17.45 -0.42 -6.35
CA ALA A 121 17.40 -1.78 -6.88
C ALA A 121 18.32 -1.86 -8.10
N THR A 122 19.03 -2.97 -8.25
CA THR A 122 19.74 -3.26 -9.50
C THR A 122 18.70 -3.47 -10.59
N LEU A 123 18.66 -2.57 -11.58
CA LEU A 123 17.76 -2.66 -12.73
C LEU A 123 17.99 -4.00 -13.44
N SER A 124 16.91 -4.77 -13.60
CA SER A 124 16.88 -5.92 -14.51
C SER A 124 17.17 -5.46 -15.95
N SER A 125 17.62 -6.37 -16.81
CA SER A 125 17.91 -6.08 -18.22
C SER A 125 16.71 -5.49 -18.97
N SER A 126 15.48 -5.95 -18.67
CA SER A 126 14.24 -5.39 -19.22
C SER A 126 13.95 -3.96 -18.74
N GLN A 127 14.25 -3.65 -17.47
CA GLN A 127 14.12 -2.29 -16.95
C GLN A 127 15.17 -1.32 -17.54
N ARG A 128 16.34 -1.82 -17.96
CA ARG A 128 17.37 -1.02 -18.66
C ARG A 128 16.97 -0.67 -20.09
N GLU A 129 16.30 -1.58 -20.78
CA GLU A 129 15.75 -1.36 -22.13
C GLU A 129 14.71 -0.24 -22.15
N LEU A 130 13.87 -0.14 -21.10
CA LEU A 130 12.90 0.96 -20.95
C LEU A 130 13.55 2.36 -20.94
N PHE A 131 14.77 2.52 -20.41
CA PHE A 131 15.49 3.82 -20.45
C PHE A 131 15.93 4.23 -21.87
N ARG A 132 15.84 3.33 -22.86
CA ARG A 132 16.08 3.65 -24.27
C ARG A 132 14.84 4.25 -24.96
N LEU A 133 13.66 4.19 -24.33
CA LEU A 133 12.43 4.72 -24.92
C LEU A 133 12.45 6.26 -24.98
N PRO A 134 12.15 6.88 -26.14
CA PRO A 134 12.20 8.33 -26.34
C PRO A 134 11.34 9.14 -25.36
N MET A 135 10.22 8.56 -24.91
CA MET A 135 9.26 9.15 -23.96
C MET A 135 9.88 9.50 -22.59
N LEU A 136 10.89 8.75 -22.14
CA LEU A 136 11.52 8.95 -20.81
C LEU A 136 12.64 10.00 -20.81
N LYS A 137 13.11 10.44 -21.99
CA LYS A 137 14.11 11.52 -22.09
C LYS A 137 13.57 12.88 -21.63
N LYS A 138 12.26 13.13 -21.79
CA LYS A 138 11.62 14.39 -21.37
C LYS A 138 11.37 14.49 -19.86
N LEU A 139 11.23 13.36 -19.16
CA LEU A 139 10.91 13.36 -17.73
C LEU A 139 12.15 13.47 -16.82
N GLY A 140 13.36 13.35 -17.38
CA GLY A 140 14.61 13.33 -16.62
C GLY A 140 14.80 11.99 -15.90
N ILE A 141 15.96 11.36 -16.11
CA ILE A 141 16.33 10.03 -15.59
C ILE A 141 16.02 9.88 -14.10
N ILE A 142 16.24 10.94 -13.33
CA ILE A 142 15.99 10.99 -11.90
C ILE A 142 14.49 10.86 -11.58
N ARG A 143 13.59 11.50 -12.33
CA ARG A 143 12.13 11.41 -12.14
C ARG A 143 11.59 10.04 -12.55
N SER A 144 12.17 9.45 -13.59
CA SER A 144 11.86 8.09 -14.05
C SER A 144 12.29 7.03 -13.04
N LEU A 145 13.51 7.16 -12.48
CA LEU A 145 13.98 6.30 -11.38
C LEU A 145 13.11 6.48 -10.13
N ARG A 146 12.72 7.72 -9.80
CA ARG A 146 11.82 8.02 -8.66
C ARG A 146 10.47 7.30 -8.82
N ILE A 147 9.89 7.26 -10.01
CA ILE A 147 8.66 6.51 -10.29
C ILE A 147 8.87 4.99 -10.15
N LEU A 148 9.97 4.47 -10.69
CA LEU A 148 10.34 3.04 -10.62
C LEU A 148 10.62 2.56 -9.19
N TYR A 149 10.93 3.47 -8.25
CA TYR A 149 11.24 3.15 -6.86
C TYR A 149 10.14 3.54 -5.86
N LEU A 150 8.94 3.88 -6.34
CA LEU A 150 7.76 3.83 -5.49
C LEU A 150 7.63 2.37 -5.01
N SER A 151 8.01 2.13 -3.75
CA SER A 151 7.97 0.82 -3.15
C SER A 151 6.56 0.30 -3.24
N ASP A 152 6.35 -0.74 -4.05
CA ASP A 152 5.07 -1.43 -4.05
C ASP A 152 4.74 -1.84 -2.61
N ILE A 153 3.47 -1.70 -2.25
CA ILE A 153 3.06 -2.04 -0.90
C ILE A 153 2.89 -3.56 -0.87
N LYS A 154 3.77 -4.20 -0.11
CA LYS A 154 3.66 -5.63 0.19
C LYS A 154 2.78 -5.81 1.39
N PHE A 155 1.60 -6.39 1.16
CA PHE A 155 0.73 -6.81 2.23
C PHE A 155 0.95 -8.29 2.51
N ASN A 156 1.55 -8.60 3.66
CA ASN A 156 1.64 -9.98 4.14
C ASN A 156 0.47 -10.19 5.10
N GLU A 157 -0.60 -10.88 4.65
CA GLU A 157 -1.77 -11.28 5.46
C GLU A 157 -2.17 -10.25 6.53
N SER A 158 -2.16 -8.96 6.16
CA SER A 158 -2.10 -7.93 7.17
C SER A 158 -3.49 -7.43 7.53
N ASN A 159 -3.70 -7.21 8.83
CA ASN A 159 -4.92 -6.59 9.35
C ASN A 159 -5.13 -5.13 8.87
N LEU A 160 -4.20 -4.59 8.10
CA LEU A 160 -4.23 -3.21 7.60
C LEU A 160 -4.91 -3.07 6.25
N ILE A 161 -5.08 -4.16 5.48
CA ILE A 161 -5.72 -4.09 4.17
C ILE A 161 -7.22 -3.83 4.33
N PRO A 162 -7.81 -2.83 3.65
CA PRO A 162 -9.25 -2.61 3.61
C PRO A 162 -10.03 -3.90 3.34
N ASP A 163 -11.10 -4.15 4.10
CA ASP A 163 -11.90 -5.38 3.96
C ASP A 163 -12.51 -5.49 2.55
N GLU A 164 -12.75 -4.34 1.92
CA GLU A 164 -13.23 -4.21 0.56
C GLU A 164 -12.28 -4.81 -0.49
N LEU A 165 -10.98 -4.95 -0.21
CA LEU A 165 -10.03 -5.61 -1.12
C LEU A 165 -10.03 -7.14 -1.00
N TYR A 166 -10.68 -7.71 0.02
CA TYR A 166 -10.75 -9.16 0.22
C TYR A 166 -11.86 -9.83 -0.59
N ILE A 167 -12.24 -9.28 -1.75
CA ILE A 167 -13.31 -9.87 -2.57
C ILE A 167 -12.80 -11.18 -3.18
N GLY A 168 -12.94 -12.30 -2.45
CA GLY A 168 -12.88 -13.64 -3.02
C GLY A 168 -11.86 -14.65 -2.46
N GLY A 169 -11.28 -14.47 -1.26
CA GLY A 169 -10.63 -15.59 -0.56
C GLY A 169 -9.34 -15.24 0.18
N ASN A 170 -8.70 -16.29 0.71
CA ASN A 170 -7.58 -16.19 1.67
C ASN A 170 -6.25 -15.74 1.04
N ASN A 171 -6.17 -15.65 -0.28
CA ASN A 171 -4.96 -15.21 -0.94
C ASN A 171 -5.13 -13.72 -1.25
N LEU A 172 -4.24 -12.89 -0.71
CA LEU A 172 -4.24 -11.44 -0.94
C LEU A 172 -3.36 -11.06 -2.14
N PRO A 173 -3.63 -9.91 -2.79
CA PRO A 173 -2.62 -9.27 -3.63
C PRO A 173 -1.35 -9.09 -2.80
N LYS A 174 -0.29 -9.84 -3.16
CA LYS A 174 1.00 -9.73 -2.49
C LYS A 174 1.61 -8.34 -2.65
N MET A 175 1.19 -7.60 -3.68
CA MET A 175 1.82 -6.37 -4.09
C MET A 175 0.82 -5.49 -4.83
N ILE A 176 0.63 -4.25 -4.35
CA ILE A 176 -0.20 -3.23 -5.02
C ILE A 176 0.68 -2.00 -5.27
N PRO A 177 0.64 -1.38 -6.47
CA PRO A 177 1.36 -0.14 -6.71
C PRO A 177 0.94 0.93 -5.70
N ALA A 178 1.91 1.55 -5.04
CA ALA A 178 1.66 2.44 -3.91
C ALA A 178 0.72 3.61 -4.26
N VAL A 179 0.88 4.19 -5.45
CA VAL A 179 0.04 5.29 -5.90
C VAL A 179 -1.39 4.82 -6.16
N VAL A 180 -1.57 3.67 -6.83
CA VAL A 180 -2.90 3.09 -7.04
C VAL A 180 -3.58 2.81 -5.70
N TYR A 181 -2.86 2.21 -4.76
CA TYR A 181 -3.38 1.96 -3.42
C TYR A 181 -3.74 3.25 -2.67
N ALA A 182 -2.93 4.31 -2.80
CA ALA A 182 -3.21 5.60 -2.17
C ALA A 182 -4.53 6.22 -2.66
N TYR A 183 -4.75 6.22 -3.99
CA TYR A 183 -5.99 6.75 -4.57
C TYR A 183 -7.19 5.86 -4.27
N PHE A 184 -7.01 4.54 -4.28
CA PHE A 184 -8.03 3.60 -3.86
C PHE A 184 -8.44 3.80 -2.39
N LEU A 185 -7.46 3.92 -1.47
CA LEU A 185 -7.75 4.17 -0.06
C LEU A 185 -8.39 5.55 0.17
N LYS A 186 -7.99 6.57 -0.59
CA LYS A 186 -8.61 7.91 -0.59
C LYS A 186 -10.08 7.82 -1.01
N PHE A 187 -10.38 7.08 -2.08
CA PHE A 187 -11.75 6.79 -2.52
C PHE A 187 -12.57 6.15 -1.39
N LEU A 188 -12.06 5.07 -0.78
CA LEU A 188 -12.76 4.38 0.31
C LEU A 188 -13.05 5.32 1.49
N CYS A 189 -12.05 6.12 1.91
CA CYS A 189 -12.25 7.07 3.00
C CYS A 189 -13.35 8.09 2.69
N GLN A 190 -13.41 8.60 1.45
CA GLN A 190 -14.43 9.58 1.05
C GLN A 190 -15.81 8.95 0.88
N TYR A 191 -15.87 7.71 0.43
CA TYR A 191 -17.09 6.91 0.35
C TYR A 191 -17.71 6.72 1.75
N HIS A 192 -16.91 6.27 2.73
CA HIS A 192 -17.36 6.10 4.11
C HIS A 192 -17.69 7.41 4.84
N LEU A 193 -17.20 8.56 4.35
CA LEU A 193 -17.60 9.88 4.84
C LEU A 193 -18.85 10.43 4.12
N HIS A 194 -19.50 9.64 3.25
CA HIS A 194 -20.68 10.03 2.47
C HIS A 194 -20.50 11.31 1.64
N ASN A 195 -19.28 11.60 1.21
CA ASN A 195 -18.99 12.79 0.41
C ASN A 195 -19.02 12.46 -1.09
N ILE A 196 -20.20 12.56 -1.69
CA ILE A 196 -20.48 12.13 -3.07
C ILE A 196 -19.56 12.78 -4.09
N SER A 197 -19.45 14.11 -4.05
CA SER A 197 -18.60 14.85 -4.98
C SER A 197 -17.14 14.39 -4.88
N ASN A 198 -16.67 14.13 -3.66
CA ASN A 198 -15.27 13.80 -3.43
C ASN A 198 -14.94 12.35 -3.81
N TYR A 199 -15.76 11.36 -3.43
CA TYR A 199 -15.45 9.98 -3.81
C TYR A 199 -15.55 9.79 -5.33
N ARG A 200 -16.49 10.46 -6.02
CA ARG A 200 -16.55 10.45 -7.49
C ARG A 200 -15.28 11.00 -8.10
N LYS A 201 -14.78 12.14 -7.59
CA LYS A 201 -13.51 12.70 -8.04
C LYS A 201 -12.33 11.74 -7.82
N SER A 202 -12.24 11.10 -6.66
CA SER A 202 -11.16 10.13 -6.39
C SER A 202 -11.27 8.87 -7.23
N LEU A 203 -12.48 8.44 -7.60
CA LEU A 203 -12.69 7.34 -8.54
C LEU A 203 -12.19 7.71 -9.94
N THR A 204 -12.50 8.92 -10.43
CA THR A 204 -11.96 9.44 -11.69
C THR A 204 -10.44 9.56 -11.65
N ASP A 205 -9.86 10.07 -10.55
CA ASP A 205 -8.42 10.15 -10.36
C ASP A 205 -7.77 8.75 -10.43
N LEU A 206 -8.38 7.75 -9.77
CA LEU A 206 -7.92 6.37 -9.77
C LEU A 206 -7.94 5.77 -11.19
N GLN A 207 -9.05 5.95 -11.92
CA GLN A 207 -9.19 5.49 -13.30
C GLN A 207 -8.11 6.11 -14.21
N LEU A 208 -7.91 7.42 -14.13
CA LEU A 208 -6.94 8.15 -14.94
C LEU A 208 -5.50 7.68 -14.69
N ILE A 209 -5.15 7.33 -13.45
CA ILE A 209 -3.81 6.83 -13.10
C ILE A 209 -3.57 5.45 -13.70
N ILE A 210 -4.60 4.59 -13.71
CA ILE A 210 -4.51 3.24 -14.26
C ILE A 210 -4.44 3.28 -15.77
N GLU A 211 -5.32 4.04 -16.43
CA GLU A 211 -5.36 4.17 -17.90
C GLU A 211 -4.06 4.74 -18.47
N ARG A 212 -3.41 5.62 -17.73
CA ARG A 212 -2.15 6.23 -18.16
C ARG A 212 -0.94 5.33 -18.01
N GLU A 213 -1.05 4.24 -17.24
CA GLU A 213 0.00 3.23 -16.97
C GLU A 213 1.37 3.77 -16.50
N TYR A 214 1.52 5.08 -16.27
CA TYR A 214 2.82 5.72 -16.06
C TYR A 214 3.59 5.21 -14.83
N LEU A 215 2.90 4.53 -13.90
CA LEU A 215 3.42 4.14 -12.59
C LEU A 215 3.24 2.64 -12.29
N ILE A 216 2.79 1.84 -13.25
CA ILE A 216 2.46 0.43 -13.02
C ILE A 216 3.37 -0.43 -13.91
N PHE A 217 4.26 -1.20 -13.28
CA PHE A 217 5.25 -2.00 -13.99
C PHE A 217 4.98 -3.50 -13.81
N GLY A 218 4.67 -4.19 -14.91
CA GLY A 218 4.50 -5.63 -14.96
C GLY A 218 3.05 -6.08 -14.81
N ASP A 219 2.72 -7.15 -15.54
CA ASP A 219 1.35 -7.64 -15.74
C ASP A 219 0.61 -7.88 -14.42
N HIS A 220 1.30 -8.45 -13.42
CA HIS A 220 0.70 -8.66 -12.09
C HIS A 220 0.24 -7.36 -11.42
N LEU A 221 1.06 -6.31 -11.48
CA LEU A 221 0.73 -5.02 -10.86
C LEU A 221 -0.35 -4.29 -11.65
N THR A 222 -0.32 -4.39 -12.98
CA THR A 222 -1.37 -3.86 -13.86
C THR A 222 -2.70 -4.54 -13.58
N ALA A 223 -2.72 -5.88 -13.50
CA ALA A 223 -3.90 -6.65 -13.15
C ALA A 223 -4.47 -6.24 -11.78
N PHE A 224 -3.63 -6.13 -10.74
CA PHE A 224 -4.11 -5.69 -9.42
C PHE A 224 -4.61 -4.24 -9.41
N SER A 225 -4.07 -3.38 -10.28
CA SER A 225 -4.54 -2.01 -10.39
C SER A 225 -5.96 -1.97 -10.97
N TYR A 226 -6.21 -2.73 -12.05
CA TYR A 226 -7.56 -2.94 -12.56
C TYR A 226 -8.46 -3.58 -11.49
N HIS A 227 -7.97 -4.55 -10.72
CA HIS A 227 -8.74 -5.13 -9.63
C HIS A 227 -9.21 -4.09 -8.59
N CYS A 228 -8.32 -3.20 -8.13
CA CYS A 228 -8.68 -2.09 -7.22
C CYS A 228 -9.76 -1.18 -7.83
N LEU A 229 -9.66 -0.86 -9.12
CA LEU A 229 -10.68 -0.07 -9.82
C LEU A 229 -12.01 -0.82 -9.91
N GLY A 230 -11.99 -2.11 -10.23
CA GLY A 230 -13.19 -2.95 -10.28
C GLY A 230 -13.91 -3.00 -8.93
N VAL A 231 -13.16 -3.13 -7.83
CA VAL A 231 -13.70 -3.05 -6.47
C VAL A 231 -14.35 -1.69 -6.22
N ALA A 232 -13.69 -0.59 -6.59
CA ALA A 232 -14.22 0.75 -6.40
C ALA A 232 -15.51 0.99 -7.19
N LEU A 233 -15.58 0.53 -8.44
CA LEU A 233 -16.76 0.59 -9.30
C LEU A 233 -17.92 -0.25 -8.73
N LEU A 234 -17.62 -1.45 -8.24
CA LEU A 234 -18.61 -2.32 -7.59
C LEU A 234 -19.24 -1.64 -6.37
N ILE A 235 -18.44 -0.98 -5.53
CA ILE A 235 -18.90 -0.26 -4.32
C ILE A 235 -19.88 0.87 -4.67
N VAL A 236 -19.69 1.55 -5.81
CA VAL A 236 -20.58 2.64 -6.24
C VAL A 236 -21.76 2.16 -7.09
N GLY A 237 -21.90 0.85 -7.33
CA GLY A 237 -23.00 0.25 -8.08
C GLY A 237 -22.83 0.27 -9.60
N GLU A 238 -21.63 0.55 -10.11
CA GLU A 238 -21.32 0.56 -11.55
C GLU A 238 -20.95 -0.85 -12.03
N TYR A 239 -21.91 -1.79 -11.95
CA TYR A 239 -21.68 -3.23 -12.12
C TYR A 239 -21.08 -3.60 -13.49
N GLU A 240 -21.63 -3.07 -14.58
CA GLU A 240 -21.16 -3.34 -15.94
C GLU A 240 -19.72 -2.85 -16.15
N ALA A 241 -19.39 -1.67 -15.61
CA ALA A 241 -18.03 -1.13 -15.68
C ALA A 241 -17.07 -1.97 -14.82
N ALA A 242 -17.49 -2.35 -13.61
CA ALA A 242 -16.71 -3.22 -12.73
C ALA A 242 -16.42 -4.57 -13.41
N ARG A 243 -17.42 -5.17 -14.08
CA ARG A 243 -17.28 -6.43 -14.81
C ARG A 243 -16.22 -6.35 -15.90
N LYS A 244 -16.29 -5.32 -16.75
CA LYS A 244 -15.29 -5.09 -17.82
C LYS A 244 -13.88 -4.95 -17.26
N VAL A 245 -13.74 -4.22 -16.16
CA VAL A 245 -12.46 -3.99 -15.50
C VAL A 245 -11.90 -5.29 -14.86
N PHE A 246 -12.75 -6.11 -14.23
CA PHE A 246 -12.31 -7.41 -13.71
C PHE A 246 -11.93 -8.40 -14.81
N ILE A 247 -12.66 -8.44 -15.92
CA ILE A 247 -12.30 -9.26 -17.09
C ILE A 247 -10.92 -8.84 -17.60
N ARG A 248 -10.68 -7.53 -17.79
CA ARG A 248 -9.37 -7.02 -18.22
C ARG A 248 -8.26 -7.38 -17.22
N SER A 249 -8.52 -7.30 -15.92
CA SER A 249 -7.58 -7.74 -14.88
C SER A 249 -7.20 -9.23 -15.04
N LEU A 250 -8.17 -10.09 -15.34
CA LEU A 250 -7.98 -11.52 -15.57
C LEU A 250 -7.27 -11.85 -16.89
N GLU A 251 -7.56 -11.11 -17.95
CA GLU A 251 -6.87 -11.24 -19.25
C GLU A 251 -5.38 -10.95 -19.11
N ILE A 252 -5.03 -9.93 -18.32
CA ILE A 252 -3.64 -9.55 -18.05
C ILE A 252 -2.96 -10.60 -17.15
N CYS A 253 -3.64 -11.04 -16.09
CA CYS A 253 -3.10 -12.04 -15.19
C CYS A 253 -4.18 -13.05 -14.78
N PRO A 254 -4.23 -14.22 -15.42
CA PRO A 254 -5.17 -15.29 -15.06
C PRO A 254 -4.69 -15.97 -13.78
N SER A 255 -4.93 -15.31 -12.65
CA SER A 255 -4.59 -15.82 -11.33
C SER A 255 -5.87 -16.27 -10.59
N PRO A 256 -5.81 -17.37 -9.80
CA PRO A 256 -6.94 -17.81 -8.99
C PRO A 256 -7.47 -16.70 -8.04
N LEU A 257 -6.54 -15.84 -7.62
CA LEU A 257 -6.75 -14.63 -6.82
C LEU A 257 -7.80 -13.68 -7.41
N LEU A 258 -7.70 -13.39 -8.70
CA LEU A 258 -8.55 -12.42 -9.38
C LEU A 258 -9.88 -13.04 -9.83
N ASN A 259 -9.90 -14.36 -10.00
CA ASN A 259 -11.06 -15.09 -10.52
C ASN A 259 -12.22 -15.12 -9.49
N SER A 260 -11.89 -15.19 -8.21
CA SER A 260 -12.90 -15.22 -7.15
C SER A 260 -13.69 -13.91 -7.00
N SER A 261 -13.09 -12.78 -7.31
CA SER A 261 -13.75 -11.48 -7.34
C SER A 261 -14.79 -11.41 -8.47
N HIS A 262 -14.44 -11.97 -9.63
CA HIS A 262 -15.34 -12.08 -10.78
C HIS A 262 -16.57 -12.96 -10.47
N LYS A 263 -16.37 -14.12 -9.83
CA LYS A 263 -17.47 -15.03 -9.42
C LYS A 263 -18.50 -14.37 -8.50
N ARG A 264 -18.10 -13.40 -7.68
CA ARG A 264 -19.03 -12.71 -6.78
C ARG A 264 -19.85 -11.65 -7.51
N LEU A 265 -19.29 -11.01 -8.55
CA LEU A 265 -20.04 -10.09 -9.41
C LEU A 265 -21.19 -10.83 -10.10
N SER A 266 -20.95 -12.05 -10.61
CA SER A 266 -22.02 -12.90 -11.16
C SER A 266 -23.07 -13.35 -10.13
N MET A 267 -22.74 -13.37 -8.83
CA MET A 267 -23.72 -13.66 -7.77
C MET A 267 -24.54 -12.43 -7.35
N MET A 268 -23.97 -11.22 -7.50
CA MET A 268 -24.66 -9.97 -7.18
C MET A 268 -25.63 -9.55 -8.29
N GLU A 269 -25.39 -9.93 -9.54
CA GLU A 269 -26.31 -9.74 -10.67
C GLU A 269 -27.55 -10.65 -10.61
N SER A 270 -27.51 -11.74 -9.82
CA SER A 270 -28.60 -12.70 -9.68
C SER A 270 -29.61 -12.40 -8.55
N VAL A 271 -29.48 -11.24 -7.89
CA VAL A 271 -30.33 -10.79 -6.77
C VAL A 271 -31.06 -9.51 -7.17
#